data_AF-A0A2H0UPT7-F1
#
_entry.id   AF-A0A2H0UPT7-F1
#
_cell.length_a   1.000
_cell.length_b   1.000
_cell.length_c   1.000
_cell.angle_alpha   90.00
_cell.angle_beta   90.00
_cell.angle_gamma   90.00
#
_symmetry.space_group_name_H-M   'P 1'
#
loop_
_entity.id
_entity.type
_entity.pdbx_description
1 polymer ?
#
loop_
_entity_poly.entity_id
_entity_poly.type
_entity_poly.pdbx_seq_one_letter_code
_entity_poly.pdbx_strand_id
1 'polypeptide(L)'
;MLKNFFQNLIIKTAHAEVTLDDPLKGQTFEKLLAKFISEFIKFGSIIVVIMIIIGAFQMLFAQGKPEDFKKGIKTITYAIIGFAIILMASG
;
A
#
# COMPACT_ATOMS: atom_id res chain seq x y z
N MET A 1 -38.23 41.43 23.09
CA MET A 1 -38.30 40.64 21.84
C MET A 1 -37.07 40.80 20.93
N LEU A 2 -36.54 42.02 20.74
CA LEU A 2 -35.36 42.25 19.86
C LEU A 2 -34.08 41.51 20.30
N LYS A 3 -33.79 41.43 21.60
CA LYS A 3 -32.54 40.82 22.13
C LYS A 3 -32.39 39.33 21.79
N ASN A 4 -33.50 38.59 21.73
CA ASN A 4 -33.51 37.16 21.42
C ASN A 4 -33.27 36.90 19.92
N PHE A 5 -33.70 37.83 19.06
CA PHE A 5 -33.48 37.75 17.61
C PHE A 5 -32.00 37.93 17.25
N PHE A 6 -31.31 38.88 17.90
CA PHE A 6 -29.87 39.06 17.72
C PHE A 6 -29.04 37.93 18.33
N GLN A 7 -29.43 37.36 19.48
CA GLN A 7 -28.78 36.16 20.00
C GLN A 7 -28.86 34.97 19.02
N ASN A 8 -30.02 34.76 18.40
CA ASN A 8 -30.20 33.66 17.44
C ASN A 8 -29.42 33.90 16.12
N LEU A 9 -29.20 35.15 15.70
CA LEU A 9 -28.40 35.49 14.52
C LEU A 9 -26.89 35.31 14.74
N ILE A 10 -26.40 35.61 15.94
CA ILE A 10 -24.99 35.42 16.30
C ILE A 10 -24.68 33.90 16.42
N ILE A 11 -25.60 33.11 16.98
CA ILE A 11 -25.41 31.65 17.15
C ILE A 11 -25.47 30.92 15.80
N LYS A 12 -26.30 31.37 14.85
CA LYS A 12 -26.47 30.69 13.54
C LYS A 12 -25.28 30.89 12.58
N THR A 13 -24.31 31.74 12.93
CA THR A 13 -23.14 32.05 12.08
C THR A 13 -21.80 31.62 12.71
N ALA A 14 -21.83 31.06 13.92
CA ALA A 14 -20.64 30.46 14.53
C ALA A 14 -20.62 28.97 14.17
N HIS A 15 -19.48 28.50 13.66
CA HIS A 15 -19.20 27.10 13.32
C HIS A 15 -19.80 26.64 11.97
N ALA A 16 -19.30 27.21 10.87
CA ALA A 16 -18.89 26.31 9.80
C ALA A 16 -17.83 25.40 10.41
N GLU A 17 -18.23 24.21 10.85
CA GLU A 17 -17.32 23.15 11.20
C GLU A 17 -16.49 22.87 9.94
N VAL A 18 -15.37 23.57 9.80
CA VAL A 18 -14.28 23.09 8.97
C VAL A 18 -13.79 21.86 9.72
N THR A 19 -14.47 20.73 9.49
CA THR A 19 -13.98 19.42 9.88
C THR A 19 -12.73 19.22 9.04
N LEU A 20 -11.59 19.61 9.60
CA LEU A 20 -10.30 19.16 9.09
C LEU A 20 -10.29 17.66 9.31
N ASP A 21 -10.66 16.91 8.27
CA ASP A 21 -10.51 15.47 8.24
C ASP A 21 -9.05 15.19 8.57
N ASP A 22 -8.83 14.61 9.75
CA ASP A 22 -7.49 14.25 10.20
C ASP A 22 -6.90 13.27 9.17
N PRO A 23 -5.86 13.66 8.41
CA PRO A 23 -5.28 12.79 7.39
C PRO A 23 -4.64 11.54 8.00
N LEU A 24 -4.41 11.55 9.32
CA LEU A 24 -3.88 10.43 10.09
C LEU A 24 -4.97 9.71 10.90
N LYS A 25 -6.18 10.24 10.99
CA LYS A 25 -7.34 9.69 11.73
C LYS A 25 -6.97 9.21 13.16
N GLY A 26 -6.09 9.92 13.85
CA GLY A 26 -5.62 9.55 15.19
C GLY A 26 -4.86 8.21 15.28
N GLN A 27 -4.22 7.76 14.21
CA GLN A 27 -3.51 6.48 14.18
C GLN A 27 -2.08 6.58 14.74
N THR A 28 -1.71 5.60 15.57
CA THR A 28 -0.34 5.36 16.04
C THR A 28 0.57 4.96 14.89
N PHE A 29 1.88 5.18 15.02
CA PHE A 29 2.90 4.79 14.03
C PHE A 29 2.75 3.34 13.55
N GLU A 30 2.41 2.42 14.45
CA GLU A 30 2.15 1.00 14.14
C GLU A 30 1.01 0.80 13.14
N LYS A 31 -0.11 1.51 13.31
CA LYS A 31 -1.27 1.39 12.41
C LYS A 31 -0.97 1.97 11.03
N LEU A 32 -0.22 3.07 10.97
CA LEU A 32 0.24 3.63 9.71
C LEU A 32 1.15 2.65 8.98
N LEU A 33 2.13 2.08 9.67
CA LEU A 33 3.04 1.08 9.11
C LEU A 33 2.28 -0.17 8.63
N ALA A 34 1.36 -0.70 9.44
CA ALA A 34 0.52 -1.84 9.05
C ALA A 34 -0.34 -1.55 7.81
N LYS A 35 -0.89 -0.33 7.70
CA LYS A 35 -1.64 0.10 6.52
C LYS A 35 -0.76 0.19 5.28
N PHE A 36 0.45 0.73 5.41
CA PHE A 36 1.42 0.76 4.31
C PHE A 36 1.81 -0.65 3.86
N ILE A 37 2.12 -1.56 4.79
CA ILE A 37 2.48 -2.95 4.48
C ILE A 37 1.31 -3.68 3.81
N SER A 38 0.09 -3.55 4.34
CA SER A 38 -1.11 -4.19 3.79
C SER A 38 -1.38 -3.74 2.35
N GLU A 39 -1.27 -2.44 2.07
CA GLU A 39 -1.43 -1.93 0.71
C GLU A 39 -0.29 -2.43 -0.20
N PHE A 40 0.94 -2.50 0.31
CA PHE A 40 2.08 -3.03 -0.43
C PHE A 40 1.95 -4.53 -0.74
N ILE A 41 1.36 -5.33 0.14
CA ILE A 41 1.06 -6.75 -0.14
C ILE A 41 0.05 -6.88 -1.27
N LYS A 42 -1.00 -6.06 -1.24
CA LYS A 42 -2.06 -6.09 -2.26
C LYS A 42 -1.48 -5.82 -3.66
N PHE A 43 -0.70 -4.75 -3.82
CA PHE A 43 -0.04 -4.45 -5.10
C PHE A 43 1.14 -5.39 -5.39
N GLY A 44 1.90 -5.75 -4.36
CA GLY A 44 3.07 -6.62 -4.45
C GLY A 44 2.73 -8.02 -4.95
N SER A 45 1.58 -8.56 -4.58
CA SER A 45 1.11 -9.87 -5.06
C SER A 45 1.03 -9.94 -6.60
N ILE A 46 0.52 -8.87 -7.23
CA ILE A 46 0.42 -8.77 -8.69
C ILE A 46 1.82 -8.65 -9.32
N ILE A 47 2.69 -7.85 -8.72
CA ILE A 47 4.07 -7.65 -9.18
C ILE A 47 4.85 -8.97 -9.14
N VAL A 48 4.69 -9.75 -8.07
CA VAL A 48 5.36 -11.05 -7.92
C VAL A 48 4.96 -12.02 -9.03
N VAL A 49 3.66 -12.07 -9.38
CA VAL A 49 3.19 -12.90 -10.51
C VAL A 49 3.87 -12.47 -11.81
N ILE A 50 3.98 -11.16 -12.07
CA ILE A 50 4.66 -10.64 -13.27
C ILE A 50 6.14 -11.04 -13.27
N MET A 51 6.84 -10.92 -12.14
CA MET A 51 8.24 -11.32 -12.04
C MET A 51 8.45 -12.81 -12.27
N ILE A 52 7.52 -13.65 -11.80
CA ILE A 52 7.55 -15.10 -12.06
C ILE A 52 7.40 -15.38 -13.55
N ILE A 53 6.45 -14.70 -14.21
CA ILE A 53 6.24 -14.81 -15.66
C ILE A 53 7.50 -14.40 -16.43
N ILE A 54 8.13 -13.28 -16.07
CA ILE A 54 9.38 -12.81 -16.69
C ILE A 54 10.51 -13.83 -16.49
N GLY A 55 10.67 -14.35 -15.27
CA GLY A 55 11.67 -15.37 -14.99
C GLY A 55 11.43 -16.67 -15.77
N ALA A 56 10.17 -17.08 -15.90
CA ALA A 56 9.78 -18.24 -16.69
C ALA A 56 10.07 -18.05 -18.19
N PHE A 57 9.73 -16.88 -18.75
CA PHE A 57 10.09 -16.56 -20.14
C PHE A 57 11.60 -16.57 -20.35
N GLN A 58 12.35 -16.04 -19.40
CA GLN A 58 13.81 -16.05 -19.48
C GLN A 58 14.38 -17.49 -19.51
N MET A 59 13.76 -18.42 -18.78
CA MET A 59 14.15 -19.83 -18.81
C MET A 59 13.74 -20.51 -20.12
N LEU A 60 12.53 -20.24 -20.63
CA LEU A 60 12.02 -20.82 -21.88
C LEU A 60 12.83 -20.37 -23.10
N PHE A 61 13.24 -19.09 -23.13
CA PHE A 61 14.00 -18.51 -24.24
C PHE A 61 15.52 -18.60 -24.07
N ALA A 62 16.01 -19.37 -23.09
CA ALA A 62 17.45 -19.50 -22.83
C ALA A 62 18.24 -20.13 -23.99
N GLN A 63 17.59 -20.75 -25.00
CA GLN A 63 18.22 -21.29 -26.22
C GLN A 63 19.48 -22.15 -25.95
N GLY A 64 19.51 -22.89 -24.83
CA GLY A 64 20.65 -23.71 -24.42
C GLY A 64 21.78 -22.97 -23.71
N LYS A 65 21.66 -21.66 -23.46
CA LYS A 65 22.59 -20.88 -22.63
C LYS A 65 22.28 -21.10 -21.14
N PRO A 66 23.16 -21.76 -20.38
CA PRO A 66 22.92 -22.05 -18.97
C PRO A 66 22.87 -20.79 -18.10
N GLU A 67 23.48 -19.70 -18.55
CA GLU A 67 23.50 -18.41 -17.86
C GLU A 67 22.12 -17.76 -17.80
N ASP A 68 21.38 -17.77 -18.92
CA ASP A 68 20.05 -17.20 -19.02
C ASP A 68 19.04 -17.99 -18.19
N PHE A 69 19.16 -19.32 -18.20
CA PHE A 69 18.34 -20.19 -17.37
C PHE A 69 18.57 -19.93 -15.87
N LYS A 70 19.84 -19.84 -15.43
CA LYS A 70 20.18 -19.50 -14.04
C LYS A 70 19.68 -18.13 -13.64
N LYS A 71 19.70 -17.16 -14.56
CA LYS A 71 19.19 -15.81 -14.29
C LYS A 71 17.66 -15.81 -14.13
N GLY A 72 16.92 -16.58 -14.92
CA GLY A 72 15.47 -16.75 -14.73
C GLY A 72 15.12 -17.37 -13.37
N ILE A 73 15.85 -18.41 -12.95
CA ILE A 73 15.70 -19.00 -11.61
C ILE A 73 15.95 -17.96 -10.52
N LYS A 74 17.05 -17.20 -10.61
CA LYS A 74 17.36 -16.13 -9.64
C LYS A 74 16.24 -15.10 -9.56
N THR A 75 15.69 -14.66 -10.69
CA THR A 75 14.58 -13.70 -10.74
C THR A 75 13.37 -14.21 -9.94
N ILE A 76 13.00 -15.48 -10.14
CA ILE A 76 11.90 -16.12 -9.41
C ILE A 76 12.23 -16.24 -7.92
N THR A 77 13.44 -16.68 -7.58
CA THR A 77 13.88 -16.82 -6.18
C THR A 77 13.84 -15.47 -5.44
N TYR A 78 14.33 -14.39 -6.06
CA TYR A 78 14.28 -13.06 -5.44
C TYR A 78 12.84 -12.56 -5.28
N ALA A 79 11.95 -12.81 -6.26
CA ALA A 79 10.54 -12.46 -6.14
C ALA A 79 9.87 -13.19 -4.97
N ILE A 80 10.13 -14.49 -4.81
CA ILE A 80 9.59 -15.31 -3.72
C ILE A 80 10.13 -14.86 -2.36
N ILE A 81 11.45 -14.67 -2.23
CA ILE A 81 12.07 -14.25 -0.97
C ILE A 81 11.57 -12.85 -0.56
N GLY A 82 11.54 -11.91 -1.51
CA GLY A 82 11.04 -10.56 -1.25
C GLY A 82 9.59 -10.57 -0.78
N PHE A 83 8.73 -11.36 -1.42
CA PHE A 83 7.35 -11.50 -1.01
C PHE A 83 7.18 -12.19 0.34
N ALA A 84 7.95 -13.24 0.61
CA ALA A 84 7.93 -13.95 1.88
C ALA A 84 8.30 -13.04 3.06
N ILE A 85 9.27 -12.15 2.91
CA ILE A 85 9.64 -11.16 3.93
C ILE A 85 8.48 -10.22 4.23
N ILE A 86 7.79 -9.73 3.19
CA ILE A 86 6.65 -8.83 3.37
C ILE A 86 5.49 -9.54 4.08
N LEU A 87 5.22 -10.82 3.74
CA LEU A 87 4.21 -11.62 4.43
C LEU A 87 4.55 -11.81 5.91
N MET A 88 5.81 -12.09 6.25
CA MET A 88 6.25 -12.20 7.64
C MET A 88 6.14 -10.86 8.40
N ALA A 89 6.32 -9.73 7.73
CA ALA A 89 6.18 -8.41 8.33
C ALA A 89 4.72 -7.99 8.59
N SER A 90 3.75 -8.69 7.98
CA SER A 90 2.32 -8.42 8.16
C SER A 90 1.66 -9.30 9.23
N GLY A 91 2.35 -10.33 9.73
CA GLY A 91 1.86 -11.30 10.71
C GLY A 91 2.30 -10.98 12.13
#